data_AF-A0A936SK14-F1
#
_entry.id   AF-A0A936SK14-F1
#
_cell.length_a   1.000
_cell.length_b   1.000
_cell.length_c   1.000
_cell.angle_alpha   90.00
_cell.angle_beta   90.00
_cell.angle_gamma   90.00
#
_symmetry.space_group_name_H-M   'P 1'
#
loop_
_entity.id
_entity.type
_entity.pdbx_description
1 polymer ?
#
loop_
_entity_poly.entity_id
_entity_poly.type
_entity_poly.pdbx_seq_one_letter_code
_entity_poly.pdbx_strand_id
1 'polypeptide(L)'
;MEKCTFCVQRIEEKKIHARNEGRPIKDGEIQTACQQSCPANAIIFGDMTDLASMVNENKKNGRDYLLLEELNTKPAVSYLAKVSNREETKEEH
;
A
#
# COMPACT_ATOMS: atom_id res chain seq x y z
N MET A 1 11.12 4.53 -22.24
CA MET A 1 11.56 4.58 -20.83
C MET A 1 10.52 3.83 -20.02
N GLU A 2 10.96 2.90 -19.18
CA GLU A 2 10.08 2.04 -18.38
C GLU A 2 10.01 2.55 -16.93
N LYS A 3 8.94 2.23 -16.20
CA LYS A 3 8.73 2.60 -14.80
C LYS A 3 7.80 1.63 -14.08
N CYS A 4 7.64 1.79 -12.77
CA CYS A 4 6.57 1.14 -12.04
C CYS A 4 5.18 1.58 -12.54
N THR A 5 4.34 0.61 -12.87
CA THR A 5 2.96 0.80 -13.35
C THR A 5 1.93 0.21 -12.39
N PHE A 6 2.35 -0.14 -11.16
CA PHE A 6 1.54 -0.90 -10.19
C PHE A 6 0.96 -2.20 -10.75
N CYS A 7 1.75 -2.89 -11.59
CA CYS A 7 1.33 -4.11 -12.25
C CYS A 7 0.01 -3.93 -13.02
N VAL A 8 -0.09 -2.88 -13.84
CA VAL A 8 -1.27 -2.57 -14.67
C VAL A 8 -1.83 -3.79 -15.41
N GLN A 9 -0.96 -4.70 -15.85
CA GLN A 9 -1.36 -5.97 -16.46
C GLN A 9 -2.24 -6.83 -15.55
N ARG A 10 -1.90 -6.95 -14.26
CA ARG A 10 -2.69 -7.70 -13.27
C ARG A 10 -3.99 -6.98 -12.91
N ILE A 11 -3.95 -5.64 -12.87
CA ILE A 11 -5.13 -4.80 -12.62
C ILE A 11 -6.16 -4.99 -13.73
N GLU A 12 -5.74 -4.88 -14.99
CA GLU A 12 -6.66 -4.97 -16.13
C GLU A 12 -7.22 -6.38 -16.30
N GLU A 13 -6.41 -7.42 -16.09
CA GLU A 13 -6.87 -8.82 -16.09
C GLU A 13 -8.00 -9.04 -15.08
N LYS A 14 -7.82 -8.60 -13.83
CA LYS A 14 -8.84 -8.76 -12.77
C LYS A 14 -10.05 -7.86 -12.98
N LYS A 15 -9.88 -6.64 -13.50
CA LYS A 15 -11.00 -5.76 -13.89
C LYS A 15 -11.87 -6.42 -14.96
N ILE A 16 -11.26 -7.01 -15.99
CA ILE A 16 -12.00 -7.70 -17.06
C ILE A 16 -12.76 -8.89 -16.48
N HIS A 17 -12.12 -9.69 -15.64
CA HIS A 17 -12.75 -10.85 -15.01
C HIS A 17 -13.95 -10.44 -14.14
N ALA A 18 -13.78 -9.47 -13.23
CA ALA A 18 -14.86 -8.99 -12.36
C ALA A 18 -16.02 -8.38 -13.17
N ARG A 19 -15.72 -7.65 -14.26
CA ARG A 19 -16.72 -7.11 -15.17
C ARG A 19 -17.52 -8.21 -15.87
N ASN A 20 -16.85 -9.27 -16.34
CA ASN A 20 -17.52 -10.41 -16.99
C ASN A 20 -18.44 -11.15 -16.02
N GLU A 21 -18.09 -11.18 -14.73
CA GLU A 21 -18.90 -11.76 -13.66
C GLU A 21 -19.97 -10.79 -13.11
N GLY A 22 -20.02 -9.54 -13.58
CA GLY A 22 -20.99 -8.54 -13.14
C GLY A 22 -20.83 -8.12 -11.67
N ARG A 23 -19.62 -8.22 -11.11
CA ARG A 23 -19.35 -7.90 -9.69
C ARG A 23 -18.22 -6.87 -9.53
N PRO A 24 -18.15 -6.16 -8.40
CA PRO A 24 -16.99 -5.36 -8.06
C PRO A 24 -15.76 -6.24 -7.79
N ILE A 25 -14.58 -5.62 -7.92
CA ILE A 25 -13.31 -6.21 -7.49
C ILE A 25 -13.28 -6.20 -5.96
N LYS A 26 -12.87 -7.31 -5.36
CA LYS A 26 -12.74 -7.41 -3.90
C LYS A 26 -11.34 -6.99 -3.47
N ASP A 27 -11.22 -6.46 -2.25
CA ASP A 27 -9.90 -6.17 -1.68
C ASP A 27 -9.03 -7.45 -1.62
N GLY A 28 -7.75 -7.31 -1.95
CA GLY A 28 -6.82 -8.44 -2.08
C GLY A 28 -6.95 -9.30 -3.34
N GLU A 29 -7.96 -9.10 -4.20
CA GLU A 29 -8.08 -9.84 -5.48
C GLU A 29 -6.98 -9.47 -6.48
N ILE A 30 -6.53 -8.22 -6.43
CA ILE A 30 -5.37 -7.73 -7.17
C ILE A 30 -4.17 -7.72 -6.22
N GLN A 31 -3.20 -8.59 -6.47
CA GLN A 31 -1.91 -8.54 -5.79
C GLN A 31 -0.82 -8.12 -6.76
N THR A 32 -0.11 -7.04 -6.43
CA THR A 32 1.05 -6.63 -7.23
C THR A 32 2.20 -7.62 -7.03
N ALA A 33 3.12 -7.69 -7.99
CA ALA A 33 4.26 -8.62 -7.91
C ALA A 33 5.13 -8.33 -6.67
N CYS A 34 5.39 -7.06 -6.35
CA CYS A 34 6.18 -6.68 -5.19
C CYS A 34 5.46 -6.97 -3.85
N GLN A 35 4.14 -6.79 -3.78
CA GLN A 35 3.33 -7.20 -2.63
C GLN A 35 3.39 -8.71 -2.41
N GLN A 36 3.13 -9.49 -3.46
CA GLN A 36 3.09 -10.95 -3.39
C GLN A 36 4.45 -11.56 -3.01
N SER A 37 5.55 -10.97 -3.51
CA SER A 37 6.90 -11.47 -3.24
C SER A 37 7.46 -11.03 -1.90
N CYS A 38 6.84 -10.07 -1.19
CA CYS A 38 7.38 -9.55 0.06
C CYS A 38 7.03 -10.48 1.24
N PRO A 39 7.99 -11.19 1.85
CA PRO A 39 7.71 -12.11 2.95
C PRO A 39 7.25 -11.38 4.22
N ALA A 40 7.60 -10.10 4.36
CA ALA A 40 7.23 -9.28 5.50
C ALA A 40 5.85 -8.61 5.37
N ASN A 41 5.16 -8.78 4.23
CA ASN A 41 3.89 -8.11 3.92
C ASN A 41 3.96 -6.57 4.07
N ALA A 42 5.11 -5.99 3.73
CA ALA A 42 5.36 -4.56 3.95
C ALA A 42 4.65 -3.65 2.92
N ILE A 43 4.24 -4.19 1.78
CA ILE A 43 3.60 -3.44 0.69
C ILE A 43 2.14 -3.83 0.66
N ILE A 44 1.27 -2.84 0.82
CA ILE A 44 -0.18 -3.02 0.77
C ILE A 44 -0.70 -2.26 -0.44
N PHE A 45 -1.40 -2.97 -1.32
CA PHE A 45 -2.02 -2.42 -2.51
C PHE A 45 -3.52 -2.72 -2.47
N GLY A 46 -4.33 -1.73 -2.86
CA GLY A 46 -5.79 -1.84 -2.82
C GLY A 46 -6.47 -0.61 -3.41
N ASP A 47 -7.80 -0.62 -3.40
CA ASP A 47 -8.63 0.49 -3.86
C ASP A 47 -8.79 1.55 -2.75
N MET A 48 -8.35 2.78 -3.03
CA MET A 48 -8.50 3.90 -2.09
C MET A 48 -9.93 4.44 -2.01
N THR A 49 -10.80 4.11 -2.96
CA THR A 49 -12.21 4.51 -2.94
C THR A 49 -13.06 3.62 -2.05
N ASP A 50 -12.63 2.38 -1.81
CA ASP A 50 -13.26 1.46 -0.85
C ASP A 50 -12.79 1.78 0.57
N LEU A 51 -13.65 2.39 1.38
CA LEU A 51 -13.35 2.78 2.77
C LEU A 51 -13.04 1.61 3.69
N ALA A 52 -13.43 0.38 3.33
CA ALA A 52 -13.18 -0.83 4.09
C ALA A 52 -11.88 -1.55 3.69
N SER A 53 -11.14 -1.04 2.69
CA SER A 53 -9.92 -1.68 2.19
C SER A 53 -8.75 -1.58 3.17
N MET A 54 -7.84 -2.56 3.11
CA MET A 54 -6.62 -2.57 3.92
C MET A 54 -5.75 -1.33 3.68
N VAL A 55 -5.75 -0.77 2.46
CA VAL A 55 -4.97 0.45 2.16
C VAL A 55 -5.54 1.66 2.89
N ASN A 56 -6.87 1.80 2.97
CA ASN A 56 -7.51 2.90 3.70
C ASN A 56 -7.30 2.79 5.21
N GLU A 57 -7.30 1.57 5.75
CA GLU A 57 -6.95 1.34 7.16
C GLU A 57 -5.51 1.78 7.45
N ASN A 58 -4.55 1.38 6.61
CA ASN A 58 -3.13 1.71 6.83
C ASN A 58 -2.83 3.20 6.61
N LYS A 59 -3.53 3.88 5.69
CA LYS A 59 -3.41 5.33 5.51
C LYS A 59 -3.91 6.14 6.71
N LYS A 60 -4.83 5.61 7.51
CA LYS A 60 -5.28 6.26 8.75
C LYS A 60 -4.31 6.06 9.91
N ASN A 61 -3.25 5.26 9.73
CA ASN A 61 -2.23 5.08 10.75
C ASN A 61 -1.53 6.42 11.02
N GLY A 62 -1.35 6.80 12.29
CA GLY A 62 -0.65 8.03 12.66
C GLY A 62 0.83 8.09 12.24
N ARG A 63 1.36 7.00 11.67
CA ARG A 63 2.71 6.91 11.10
C ARG A 63 2.75 7.07 9.58
N ASP A 64 1.61 7.22 8.91
CA ASP A 64 1.56 7.43 7.46
C ASP A 64 2.14 8.80 7.10
N TYR A 65 2.99 8.84 6.08
CA TYR A 65 3.52 10.09 5.53
C TYR A 65 3.76 9.98 4.02
N LEU A 66 3.67 11.12 3.35
CA LEU A 66 4.01 11.26 1.94
C LEU A 66 5.49 11.66 1.79
N LEU A 67 6.16 11.07 0.83
CA LEU A 67 7.56 11.40 0.55
C LEU A 67 7.63 12.71 -0.24
N LEU A 68 8.42 13.68 0.24
CA LEU A 68 8.60 15.01 -0.35
C LEU A 68 7.26 15.76 -0.50
N GLU A 69 6.49 15.83 0.58
CA GLU A 69 5.17 16.46 0.59
C GLU A 69 5.22 17.96 0.23
N GLU A 70 6.33 18.64 0.54
CA GLU A 70 6.58 20.05 0.22
C GLU A 70 6.53 20.35 -1.28
N LEU A 71 6.75 19.34 -2.14
CA LEU A 71 6.69 19.48 -3.59
C LEU A 71 5.25 19.33 -4.14
N ASN A 72 4.27 19.00 -3.30
CA ASN A 72 2.86 18.85 -3.66
C ASN A 72 2.61 17.95 -4.90
N THR A 73 3.41 16.90 -5.05
CA THR A 73 3.30 15.94 -6.18
C THR A 73 2.13 14.95 -6.01
N LYS A 74 1.53 14.91 -4.81
CA LYS A 74 0.39 14.04 -4.44
C LYS A 74 0.62 12.58 -4.87
N PRO A 75 1.69 11.94 -4.38
CA PRO A 75 2.02 10.58 -4.79
C PRO A 75 0.95 9.60 -4.33
N ALA A 76 0.68 8.58 -5.14
CA ALA A 76 -0.26 7.52 -4.79
C ALA A 76 0.29 6.56 -3.70
N VAL A 77 1.61 6.55 -3.49
CA VAL A 77 2.28 5.73 -2.48
C VAL A 77 2.57 6.59 -1.26
N SER A 78 2.16 6.13 -0.09
CA SER A 78 2.60 6.63 1.22
C SER A 78 3.41 5.57 1.94
N TYR A 79 4.15 5.99 2.96
CA TYR A 79 5.03 5.13 3.74
C TYR A 79 4.64 5.19 5.21
N LEU A 80 4.87 4.10 5.93
CA LEU A 80 4.75 4.07 7.39
C LEU A 80 6.11 4.32 8.03
N ALA A 81 6.17 5.23 8.99
CA ALA A 81 7.39 5.52 9.73
C ALA A 81 7.90 4.28 10.49
N LYS A 82 9.20 4.01 10.36
CA LYS A 82 9.90 2.96 11.10
C LYS A 82 9.94 3.34 12.58
N VAL A 83 9.36 2.48 13.43
CA VAL A 83 9.48 2.58 14.89
C VAL A 83 10.61 1.66 15.33
N SER A 84 11.57 2.19 16.07
CA SER A 84 12.67 1.42 16.66
C SER A 84 12.54 1.49 18.18
N ASN A 85 12.15 0.38 18.80
CA ASN A 85 12.09 0.28 20.25
C ASN A 85 13.53 0.17 20.77
N ARG A 86 14.05 1.26 21.34
CA ARG A 86 15.32 1.24 22.07
C ARG A 86 15.03 0.82 23.50
N GLU A 87 15.84 -0.08 24.06
CA GLU A 87 15.81 -0.32 25.50
C GLU A 87 16.22 0.98 26.21
N GLU A 88 15.49 1.37 27.25
CA GLU A 88 15.91 2.47 28.11
C GLU A 88 17.27 2.09 28.71
N THR A 89 18.33 2.79 28.30
CA THR A 89 19.60 2.73 29.01
C THR A 89 19.32 3.22 30.42
N LYS A 90 19.19 2.29 31.38
CA LYS A 90 19.26 2.61 32.80
C LYS A 90 20.62 3.26 33.03
N GLU A 91 20.63 4.57 33.21
CA GLU A 91 21.80 5.27 33.72
C GLU A 91 22.02 4.80 35.16
N GLU A 92 22.87 3.79 35.34
CA GLU A 92 23.40 3.43 36.65
C GLU A 92 24.41 4.53 37.04
N HIS A 93 24.10 5.26 38.11
CA HIS A 93 25.03 6.12 38.83
C HIS A 93 26.19 5.34 39.43
#